data_AF-A0A1F8F6I7-F1
#
_entry.id   AF-A0A1F8F6I7-F1
#
_cell.length_a   1.000
_cell.length_b   1.000
_cell.length_c   1.000
_cell.angle_alpha   90.00
_cell.angle_beta   90.00
_cell.angle_gamma   90.00
#
_symmetry.space_group_name_H-M   'P 1'
#
loop_
_entity.id
_entity.type
_entity.pdbx_description
1 polymer ?
#
loop_
_entity_poly.entity_id
_entity_poly.type
_entity_poly.pdbx_seq_one_letter_code
_entity_poly.pdbx_strand_id
1 'polypeptide(L)'
;MKNKSSSNVKMSILSVVILSLIFIFIGLSANANQVFLFSDDLSAQFNINQSQTTAKFVSGRFYTADDSVSSAVVSKIVANPFKMIISARLDVSVSVPSGTTIVYYLSNNNGLRWTQVNPGYTYTFDSVGNELRWRVVIVRESPFLASAYLDNINITYTVSDSLTPSPSINSNQGSLSTVIYGNGGDLNAFVCGILASIGSGCGSPQKTATPAYGQPNSRPAATLTPAPQEPSSQPNRQANVGNNLQASIANVTVKRTASDDEVILVKVPVSVENQGSSTVVGATNDIKLKQTLGLSTNDAIFEIIRGQKHFIPTIDIFFDYGFDLSAVQSITHKDLEPFPRTKLVKVNGDKKKTYYITEGYMIRLIPNKNVFESYGDREEDIITISKKEFNFYPRNQYVFLENPLNAAIYQIVDNGTKRYVVPQVMKRLRMKQEQIAPINQIQLDVYQNSQPIIF
;
A
#
# COMPACT_ATOMS: atom_id res chain seq x y z
N MET A 1 75.38 53.62 -2.29
CA MET A 1 75.84 52.26 -1.89
C MET A 1 74.73 51.29 -2.28
N LYS A 2 74.70 50.68 -3.48
CA LYS A 2 75.47 49.54 -4.06
C LYS A 2 75.36 48.20 -3.29
N ASN A 3 74.70 47.24 -3.98
CA ASN A 3 74.75 45.75 -3.97
C ASN A 3 73.37 45.14 -3.63
N LYS A 4 72.61 44.48 -4.53
CA LYS A 4 72.87 43.48 -5.58
C LYS A 4 73.40 42.14 -5.03
N SER A 5 72.53 41.12 -4.97
CA SER A 5 72.86 39.73 -5.28
C SER A 5 71.61 38.92 -5.63
N SER A 6 71.76 38.03 -6.60
CA SER A 6 70.74 37.27 -7.32
C SER A 6 71.14 35.78 -7.35
N SER A 7 70.18 34.86 -7.27
CA SER A 7 70.25 33.53 -7.91
C SER A 7 68.80 33.04 -8.09
N ASN A 8 68.19 32.90 -9.27
CA ASN A 8 68.52 32.07 -10.45
C ASN A 8 68.79 30.60 -10.11
N VAL A 9 67.73 29.79 -10.09
CA VAL A 9 67.79 28.37 -10.42
C VAL A 9 66.84 28.15 -11.61
N LYS A 10 67.45 27.94 -12.78
CA LYS A 10 66.81 27.38 -13.98
C LYS A 10 66.60 25.88 -13.73
N MET A 11 65.40 25.36 -13.97
CA MET A 11 65.21 23.92 -14.13
C MET A 11 64.73 23.63 -15.55
N SER A 12 65.57 22.85 -16.23
CA SER A 12 65.57 22.55 -17.65
C SER A 12 64.39 21.66 -18.05
N ILE A 13 63.75 22.06 -19.14
CA ILE A 13 63.01 21.20 -20.05
C ILE A 13 64.00 20.17 -20.64
N LEU A 14 63.57 18.91 -20.78
CA LEU A 14 63.63 18.08 -22.01
C LEU A 14 64.01 16.60 -21.78
N SER A 15 63.04 15.73 -22.12
CA SER A 15 63.14 14.38 -22.70
C SER A 15 63.60 13.18 -21.85
N VAL A 16 62.77 12.12 -21.85
CA VAL A 16 63.11 10.76 -22.31
C VAL A 16 61.84 9.85 -22.30
N VAL A 17 61.50 9.34 -23.50
CA VAL A 17 60.83 8.05 -23.82
C VAL A 17 59.33 7.94 -23.53
N ILE A 18 58.46 8.15 -24.54
CA ILE A 18 57.94 7.10 -25.44
C ILE A 18 57.36 5.91 -24.67
N LEU A 19 56.15 6.08 -24.15
CA LEU A 19 55.17 5.00 -24.14
C LEU A 19 53.94 5.51 -24.88
N SER A 20 53.92 5.24 -26.19
CA SER A 20 52.68 5.15 -26.96
C SER A 20 51.80 4.10 -26.30
N LEU A 21 51.03 4.51 -25.28
CA LEU A 21 49.89 3.72 -24.85
C LEU A 21 48.84 3.93 -25.94
N ILE A 22 48.87 2.98 -26.87
CA ILE A 22 47.80 2.58 -27.75
C ILE A 22 46.48 2.63 -26.96
N PHE A 23 45.78 3.77 -27.02
CA PHE A 23 44.37 3.84 -26.69
C PHE A 23 43.65 3.11 -27.81
N ILE A 24 43.54 1.79 -27.68
CA ILE A 24 42.51 1.05 -28.39
C ILE A 24 41.21 1.61 -27.82
N PHE A 25 40.63 2.56 -28.53
CA PHE A 25 39.20 2.82 -28.50
C PHE A 25 38.52 1.54 -28.97
N ILE A 26 38.46 0.54 -28.09
CA ILE A 26 37.49 -0.53 -28.23
C ILE A 26 36.17 0.21 -28.06
N GLY A 27 35.39 0.29 -29.14
CA GLY A 27 34.01 0.75 -29.12
C GLY A 27 33.21 -0.16 -28.20
N LEU A 28 33.34 0.05 -26.89
CA LEU A 28 32.46 -0.52 -25.89
C LEU A 28 31.14 0.21 -26.06
N SER A 29 30.15 -0.53 -26.53
CA SER A 29 28.77 -0.08 -26.72
C SER A 29 28.32 0.72 -25.50
N ALA A 30 28.10 2.02 -25.68
CA ALA A 30 27.95 3.03 -24.64
C ALA A 30 26.63 2.98 -23.84
N ASN A 31 25.98 1.83 -23.75
CA ASN A 31 24.65 1.67 -23.15
C ASN A 31 24.67 0.98 -21.76
N ALA A 32 25.84 0.82 -21.15
CA ALA A 32 25.91 0.24 -19.80
C ALA A 32 25.51 1.28 -18.75
N ASN A 33 24.66 0.86 -17.81
CA ASN A 33 24.35 1.60 -16.60
C ASN A 33 25.65 1.99 -15.88
N GLN A 34 25.79 3.28 -15.54
CA GLN A 34 26.96 3.79 -14.83
C GLN A 34 26.65 3.92 -13.35
N VAL A 35 27.54 3.44 -12.50
CA VAL A 35 27.42 3.51 -11.04
C VAL A 35 28.37 4.57 -10.51
N PHE A 36 27.84 5.45 -9.66
CA PHE A 36 28.55 6.55 -9.03
C PHE A 36 28.45 6.47 -7.51
N LEU A 37 29.39 7.09 -6.81
CA LEU A 37 29.43 7.17 -5.36
C LEU A 37 29.50 8.63 -4.91
N PHE A 38 28.59 9.01 -4.02
CA PHE A 38 28.65 10.24 -3.23
C PHE A 38 28.95 9.86 -1.77
N SER A 39 29.79 10.63 -1.10
CA SER A 39 30.15 10.44 0.31
C SER A 39 30.22 11.79 1.02
N ASP A 40 29.62 11.86 2.20
CA ASP A 40 29.63 13.02 3.08
C ASP A 40 29.86 12.58 4.53
N ASP A 41 30.86 13.15 5.18
CA ASP A 41 31.19 12.90 6.59
C ASP A 41 30.42 13.80 7.55
N LEU A 42 29.57 14.70 7.04
CA LEU A 42 28.71 15.61 7.78
C LEU A 42 29.45 16.50 8.80
N SER A 43 30.78 16.52 8.77
CA SER A 43 31.62 17.32 9.68
C SER A 43 31.50 18.81 9.40
N ALA A 44 30.99 19.16 8.21
CA ALA A 44 30.69 20.51 7.77
C ALA A 44 29.31 20.61 7.10
N GLN A 45 28.80 21.84 7.02
CA GLN A 45 27.44 22.11 6.53
C GLN A 45 27.37 22.38 5.01
N PHE A 46 28.44 22.13 4.25
CA PHE A 46 28.54 22.59 2.85
C PHE A 46 27.47 21.98 1.94
N ASN A 47 27.15 20.70 2.12
CA ASN A 47 26.15 19.99 1.34
C ASN A 47 24.75 20.02 1.97
N ILE A 48 24.53 20.86 2.98
CA ILE A 48 23.27 20.91 3.73
C ILE A 48 22.45 22.12 3.28
N ASN A 49 21.17 21.88 3.01
CA ASN A 49 20.21 22.94 2.71
C ASN A 49 19.68 23.53 4.02
N GLN A 50 20.32 24.62 4.46
CA GLN A 50 20.00 25.29 5.72
C GLN A 50 18.57 25.84 5.76
N SER A 51 17.97 26.19 4.62
CA SER A 51 16.58 26.70 4.59
C SER A 51 15.53 25.60 4.80
N GLN A 52 15.91 24.33 4.66
CA GLN A 52 15.02 23.18 4.85
C GLN A 52 15.42 22.30 6.05
N THR A 53 16.57 22.57 6.66
CA THR A 53 17.10 21.82 7.80
C THR A 53 16.58 22.44 9.09
N THR A 54 15.91 21.63 9.92
CA THR A 54 15.41 22.01 11.25
C THR A 54 16.18 21.34 12.39
N ALA A 55 17.21 20.55 12.05
CA ALA A 55 18.14 19.95 13.00
C ALA A 55 19.19 20.96 13.48
N LYS A 56 19.59 20.82 14.73
CA LYS A 56 20.67 21.60 15.34
C LYS A 56 22.02 20.98 14.99
N PHE A 57 22.98 21.80 14.59
CA PHE A 57 24.34 21.35 14.30
C PHE A 57 25.28 21.71 15.45
N VAL A 58 25.86 20.71 16.12
CA VAL A 58 26.79 20.90 17.25
C VAL A 58 27.97 19.96 17.07
N SER A 59 29.19 20.47 17.15
CA SER A 59 30.42 19.66 17.12
C SER A 59 30.51 18.69 15.93
N GLY A 60 30.15 19.13 14.73
CA GLY A 60 30.23 18.30 13.52
C GLY A 60 29.08 17.29 13.36
N ARG A 61 28.00 17.42 14.13
CA ARG A 61 26.89 16.46 14.14
C ARG A 61 25.54 17.14 14.15
N PHE A 62 24.55 16.49 13.54
CA PHE A 62 23.16 16.94 13.52
C PHE A 62 22.34 16.23 14.60
N TYR A 63 21.58 17.02 15.36
CA TYR A 63 20.70 16.59 16.44
C TYR A 63 19.30 17.18 16.26
N THR A 64 18.32 16.61 16.95
CA THR A 64 17.03 17.29 17.16
C THR A 64 17.25 18.63 17.86
N ALA A 65 16.50 19.66 17.47
CA ALA A 65 16.46 20.93 18.19
C ALA A 65 16.07 20.69 19.66
N ASP A 66 16.62 21.51 20.58
CA ASP A 66 16.62 21.24 22.02
C ASP A 66 15.20 21.03 22.59
N ASP A 67 14.22 21.76 22.05
CA ASP A 67 12.80 21.76 22.42
C ASP A 67 11.90 20.92 21.49
N SER A 68 12.46 20.28 20.46
CA SER A 68 11.71 19.51 19.48
C SER A 68 11.80 18.00 19.72
N VAL A 69 10.70 17.29 19.46
CA VAL A 69 10.66 15.82 19.36
C VAL A 69 11.02 15.31 17.97
N SER A 70 11.15 16.20 16.97
CA SER A 70 11.49 15.83 15.60
C SER A 70 12.25 16.94 14.88
N SER A 71 13.31 16.58 14.16
CA SER A 71 14.03 17.51 13.29
C SER A 71 14.45 16.82 12.00
N ALA A 72 14.54 17.60 10.92
CA ALA A 72 14.99 17.13 9.62
C ALA A 72 16.35 17.72 9.26
N VAL A 73 17.20 16.90 8.64
CA VAL A 73 18.41 17.31 7.92
C VAL A 73 18.14 17.09 6.44
N VAL A 74 18.33 18.12 5.61
CA VAL A 74 18.07 18.04 4.17
C VAL A 74 19.31 18.46 3.41
N SER A 75 19.73 17.66 2.43
CA SER A 75 20.89 17.98 1.60
C SER A 75 20.57 19.06 0.55
N LYS A 76 21.61 19.70 0.02
CA LYS A 76 21.59 20.32 -1.31
C LYS A 76 21.50 19.24 -2.39
N ILE A 77 21.53 19.61 -3.66
CA ILE A 77 21.72 18.66 -4.75
C ILE A 77 23.12 18.06 -4.59
N VAL A 78 23.20 16.76 -4.30
CA VAL A 78 24.46 16.04 -4.07
C VAL A 78 25.00 15.39 -5.35
N ALA A 79 24.14 15.18 -6.35
CA ALA A 79 24.54 14.77 -7.69
C ALA A 79 23.56 15.35 -8.73
N ASN A 80 24.09 15.81 -9.86
CA ASN A 80 23.32 16.28 -11.01
C ASN A 80 23.90 15.77 -12.35
N PRO A 81 23.91 14.44 -12.59
CA PRO A 81 24.36 13.89 -13.86
C PRO A 81 23.50 14.36 -15.05
N PHE A 82 24.07 14.29 -16.26
CA PHE A 82 23.30 14.50 -17.51
C PHE A 82 22.33 13.35 -17.80
N LYS A 83 22.54 12.18 -17.19
CA LYS A 83 21.71 10.98 -17.32
C LYS A 83 20.72 10.87 -16.16
N MET A 84 19.62 10.15 -16.35
CA MET A 84 18.58 9.98 -15.34
C MET A 84 19.05 9.02 -14.25
N ILE A 85 18.80 9.37 -12.98
CA ILE A 85 19.11 8.51 -11.84
C ILE A 85 17.96 7.54 -11.64
N ILE A 86 18.20 6.27 -11.95
CA ILE A 86 17.19 5.21 -11.93
C ILE A 86 17.16 4.46 -10.59
N SER A 87 18.27 4.41 -9.87
CA SER A 87 18.32 3.78 -8.55
C SER A 87 19.40 4.37 -7.65
N ALA A 88 19.22 4.25 -6.35
CA ALA A 88 20.20 4.63 -5.36
C ALA A 88 20.14 3.72 -4.13
N ARG A 89 21.30 3.47 -3.54
CA ARG A 89 21.48 2.81 -2.25
C ARG A 89 22.08 3.83 -1.28
N LEU A 90 21.47 3.93 -0.11
CA LEU A 90 21.96 4.77 0.99
C LEU A 90 22.64 3.87 2.03
N ASP A 91 23.85 4.19 2.43
CA ASP A 91 24.55 3.59 3.55
C ASP A 91 24.88 4.69 4.58
N VAL A 92 24.65 4.42 5.86
CA VAL A 92 24.78 5.43 6.93
C VAL A 92 25.52 4.88 8.14
N SER A 93 26.27 5.75 8.82
CA SER A 93 26.78 5.53 10.17
C SER A 93 26.06 6.44 11.14
N VAL A 94 25.43 5.86 12.16
CA VAL A 94 24.54 6.57 13.09
C VAL A 94 24.69 6.08 14.52
N SER A 95 24.33 6.94 15.48
CA SER A 95 24.12 6.57 16.88
C SER A 95 22.66 6.81 17.24
N VAL A 96 21.95 5.75 17.64
CA VAL A 96 20.52 5.78 17.92
C VAL A 96 20.28 5.37 19.38
N PRO A 97 20.18 6.34 20.32
CA PRO A 97 19.81 6.06 21.70
C PRO A 97 18.41 5.42 21.82
N SER A 98 18.13 4.79 22.95
CA SER A 98 16.78 4.26 23.23
C SER A 98 15.73 5.37 23.20
N GLY A 99 14.53 5.06 22.66
CA GLY A 99 13.44 6.04 22.50
C GLY A 99 13.65 7.04 21.36
N THR A 100 14.56 6.73 20.42
CA THR A 100 14.79 7.52 19.21
C THR A 100 14.70 6.67 17.94
N THR A 101 14.31 7.29 16.85
CA THR A 101 14.19 6.67 15.52
C THR A 101 14.71 7.64 14.47
N ILE A 102 15.37 7.11 13.44
CA ILE A 102 15.79 7.87 12.27
C ILE A 102 15.07 7.33 11.03
N VAL A 103 14.44 8.22 10.26
CA VAL A 103 13.78 7.88 8.99
C VAL A 103 14.54 8.53 7.84
N TYR A 104 14.88 7.74 6.83
CA TYR A 104 15.71 8.16 5.70
C TYR A 104 14.89 8.29 4.44
N TYR A 105 15.22 9.30 3.64
CA TYR A 105 14.57 9.56 2.37
C TYR A 105 15.61 9.91 1.30
N LEU A 106 15.35 9.47 0.07
CA LEU A 106 16.06 9.89 -1.13
C LEU A 106 15.11 10.57 -2.11
N SER A 107 15.66 11.43 -2.96
CA SER A 107 14.94 12.09 -4.05
C SER A 107 15.85 12.16 -5.27
N ASN A 108 15.32 11.86 -6.47
CA ASN A 108 16.02 12.10 -7.74
C ASN A 108 15.50 13.32 -8.51
N ASN A 109 14.58 14.08 -7.92
CA ASN A 109 13.94 15.25 -8.53
C ASN A 109 14.01 16.48 -7.62
N ASN A 110 15.19 16.73 -7.04
CA ASN A 110 15.50 17.92 -6.27
C ASN A 110 14.64 18.11 -5.00
N GLY A 111 14.10 17.03 -4.45
CA GLY A 111 13.26 17.05 -3.27
C GLY A 111 11.80 17.43 -3.54
N LEU A 112 11.37 17.48 -4.81
CA LEU A 112 9.94 17.56 -5.16
C LEU A 112 9.19 16.32 -4.68
N ARG A 113 9.84 15.15 -4.74
CA ARG A 113 9.34 13.89 -4.18
C ARG A 113 10.41 13.22 -3.33
N TRP A 114 9.99 12.70 -2.18
CA TRP A 114 10.83 11.96 -1.24
C TRP A 114 10.36 10.51 -1.14
N THR A 115 11.26 9.57 -1.42
CA THR A 115 11.03 8.13 -1.25
C THR A 115 11.70 7.69 0.03
N GLN A 116 10.94 7.09 0.96
CA GLN A 116 11.51 6.53 2.18
C GLN A 116 12.36 5.31 1.83
N VAL A 117 13.55 5.22 2.42
CA VAL A 117 14.50 4.14 2.16
C VAL A 117 15.03 3.53 3.46
N ASN A 118 15.41 2.26 3.40
CA ASN A 118 16.13 1.57 4.45
C ASN A 118 17.63 1.53 4.08
N PRO A 119 18.54 1.98 4.97
CA PRO A 119 19.96 1.91 4.67
C PRO A 119 20.42 0.48 4.33
N GLY A 120 21.36 0.36 3.40
CA GLY A 120 21.92 -0.90 2.91
C GLY A 120 21.17 -1.54 1.72
N TYR A 121 19.99 -1.04 1.36
CA TYR A 121 19.19 -1.54 0.23
C TYR A 121 19.25 -0.60 -0.97
N THR A 122 19.26 -1.17 -2.17
CA THR A 122 19.13 -0.41 -3.43
C THR A 122 17.66 -0.16 -3.73
N TYR A 123 17.31 1.10 -3.94
CA TYR A 123 15.97 1.56 -4.28
C TYR A 123 15.93 2.06 -5.72
N THR A 124 14.99 1.55 -6.50
CA THR A 124 14.68 2.07 -7.84
C THR A 124 13.70 3.24 -7.70
N PHE A 125 14.03 4.38 -8.30
CA PHE A 125 13.11 5.51 -8.33
C PHE A 125 12.00 5.24 -9.34
N ASP A 126 10.78 5.60 -8.97
CA ASP A 126 9.60 5.51 -9.82
C ASP A 126 9.28 6.84 -10.52
N SER A 127 9.99 7.91 -10.15
CA SER A 127 10.04 9.17 -10.89
C SER A 127 11.28 9.27 -11.75
N VAL A 128 11.15 10.00 -12.85
CA VAL A 128 12.28 10.40 -13.69
C VAL A 128 12.91 11.66 -13.09
N GLY A 129 14.23 11.66 -12.93
CA GLY A 129 14.97 12.84 -12.49
C GLY A 129 16.47 12.60 -12.41
N ASN A 130 17.22 13.68 -12.43
CA ASN A 130 18.68 13.66 -12.40
C ASN A 130 19.27 14.46 -11.24
N GLU A 131 18.46 14.99 -10.32
CA GLU A 131 18.92 15.80 -9.19
C GLU A 131 18.77 15.03 -7.88
N LEU A 132 19.87 14.41 -7.44
CA LEU A 132 19.90 13.58 -6.24
C LEU A 132 19.94 14.44 -4.97
N ARG A 133 19.06 14.13 -4.02
CA ARG A 133 19.08 14.67 -2.66
C ARG A 133 18.78 13.59 -1.65
N TRP A 134 19.17 13.82 -0.41
CA TRP A 134 18.79 13.00 0.73
C TRP A 134 18.16 13.87 1.82
N ARG A 135 17.28 13.24 2.60
CA ARG A 135 16.65 13.84 3.77
C ARG A 135 16.62 12.81 4.89
N VAL A 136 16.93 13.26 6.09
CA VAL A 136 16.84 12.45 7.29
C VAL A 136 15.92 13.13 8.29
N VAL A 137 15.04 12.37 8.92
CA VAL A 137 14.17 12.85 10.01
C VAL A 137 14.52 12.09 11.28
N ILE A 138 15.01 12.82 12.27
CA ILE A 138 15.36 12.30 13.60
C ILE A 138 14.14 12.54 14.50
N VAL A 139 13.62 11.48 15.11
CA VAL A 139 12.46 11.51 15.99
C VAL A 139 12.84 10.96 17.36
N ARG A 140 12.37 11.59 18.43
CA ARG A 140 12.52 11.12 19.82
C ARG A 140 11.19 11.20 20.54
N GLU A 141 10.97 10.33 21.51
CA GLU A 141 9.69 10.28 22.26
C GLU A 141 9.48 11.50 23.17
N SER A 142 10.55 12.14 23.61
CA SER A 142 10.52 13.26 24.55
C SER A 142 11.71 14.21 24.35
N PRO A 143 11.54 15.54 24.54
CA PRO A 143 12.64 16.51 24.47
C PRO A 143 13.77 16.26 25.49
N PHE A 144 13.48 15.50 26.56
CA PHE A 144 14.44 15.18 27.61
C PHE A 144 15.32 13.96 27.29
N LEU A 145 15.03 13.21 26.22
CA LEU A 145 15.85 12.09 25.80
C LEU A 145 17.04 12.55 24.94
N ALA A 146 18.15 11.80 25.05
CA ALA A 146 19.30 11.97 24.18
C ALA A 146 18.87 11.86 22.71
N SER A 147 19.35 12.77 21.88
CA SER A 147 19.03 12.78 20.45
C SER A 147 19.92 11.80 19.69
N ALA A 148 19.36 11.13 18.69
CA ALA A 148 20.15 10.39 17.73
C ALA A 148 20.94 11.36 16.84
N TYR A 149 22.07 10.91 16.30
CA TYR A 149 22.87 11.71 15.38
C TYR A 149 23.43 10.86 14.24
N LEU A 150 23.80 11.55 13.16
CA LEU A 150 24.43 10.97 11.98
C LEU A 150 25.90 11.34 11.95
N ASP A 151 26.76 10.36 11.69
CA ASP A 151 28.20 10.57 11.47
C ASP A 151 28.53 10.62 9.99
N ASN A 152 27.96 9.74 9.14
CA ASN A 152 28.24 9.79 7.70
C ASN A 152 27.07 9.30 6.86
N ILE A 153 27.07 9.73 5.59
CA ILE A 153 26.14 9.31 4.55
C ILE A 153 26.94 8.97 3.28
N ASN A 154 26.74 7.76 2.78
CA ASN A 154 27.25 7.30 1.50
C ASN A 154 26.07 6.95 0.59
N ILE A 155 26.08 7.43 -0.65
CA ILE A 155 25.04 7.13 -1.63
C ILE A 155 25.69 6.56 -2.88
N THR A 156 25.38 5.31 -3.18
CA THR A 156 25.73 4.68 -4.46
C THR A 156 24.53 4.80 -5.38
N TYR A 157 24.67 5.42 -6.55
CA TYR A 157 23.55 5.61 -7.48
C TYR A 157 23.87 5.16 -8.89
N THR A 158 22.84 4.69 -9.60
CA THR A 158 22.93 4.22 -10.97
C THR A 158 22.19 5.17 -11.90
N VAL A 159 22.83 5.52 -13.02
CA VAL A 159 22.20 6.31 -14.08
C VAL A 159 21.99 5.51 -15.35
N SER A 160 20.96 5.88 -16.12
CA SER A 160 20.62 5.28 -17.41
C SER A 160 20.21 6.37 -18.41
N ASP A 161 20.56 6.17 -19.69
CA ASP A 161 20.03 6.96 -20.82
C ASP A 161 18.62 6.50 -21.21
N SER A 162 18.30 5.25 -20.90
CA SER A 162 17.02 4.64 -21.23
C SER A 162 16.07 4.80 -20.05
N LEU A 163 14.95 5.48 -20.30
CA LEU A 163 13.77 5.47 -19.43
C LEU A 163 13.03 4.14 -19.48
N THR A 164 13.52 3.12 -20.20
CA THR A 164 12.89 1.80 -20.15
C THR A 164 12.93 1.33 -18.69
N PRO A 165 11.79 1.26 -18.00
CA PRO A 165 11.73 0.62 -16.70
C PRO A 165 12.36 -0.74 -16.91
N SER A 166 13.35 -1.10 -16.09
CA SER A 166 13.98 -2.42 -16.20
C SER A 166 12.84 -3.42 -16.28
N PRO A 167 12.67 -4.18 -17.39
CA PRO A 167 11.62 -5.16 -17.45
C PRO A 167 11.86 -6.08 -16.27
N SER A 168 10.91 -6.12 -15.34
CA SER A 168 10.91 -7.13 -14.29
C SER A 168 11.03 -8.47 -15.02
N ILE A 169 12.14 -9.17 -14.79
CA ILE A 169 12.38 -10.48 -15.41
C ILE A 169 11.38 -11.43 -14.76
N ASN A 170 10.15 -11.45 -15.26
CA ASN A 170 9.22 -12.53 -15.06
C ASN A 170 9.59 -13.63 -16.04
N SER A 171 10.57 -14.45 -15.67
CA SER A 171 10.86 -15.71 -16.34
C SER A 171 9.72 -16.69 -16.06
N ASN A 172 8.67 -16.63 -16.88
CA ASN A 172 7.77 -17.75 -17.13
C ASN A 172 7.29 -17.65 -18.57
N GLN A 173 8.06 -18.24 -19.48
CA GLN A 173 7.58 -18.57 -20.82
C GLN A 173 6.48 -19.62 -20.70
N GLY A 174 5.24 -19.15 -20.71
CA GLY A 174 4.04 -19.95 -20.94
C GLY A 174 3.14 -19.19 -21.91
N SER A 175 3.27 -19.53 -23.18
CA SER A 175 2.44 -19.08 -24.30
C SER A 175 0.98 -18.87 -23.93
N LEU A 176 0.46 -17.65 -24.05
CA LEU A 176 -0.98 -17.39 -24.16
C LEU A 176 -1.27 -16.36 -25.25
N SER A 177 -2.18 -16.79 -26.11
CA SER A 177 -2.68 -16.14 -27.31
C SER A 177 -3.34 -14.80 -27.02
N THR A 178 -2.83 -13.73 -27.62
CA THR A 178 -3.53 -12.45 -27.71
C THR A 178 -4.70 -12.62 -28.69
N VAL A 179 -5.92 -12.77 -28.17
CA VAL A 179 -7.12 -12.66 -29.00
C VAL A 179 -7.47 -11.18 -29.14
N ILE A 180 -7.23 -10.65 -30.35
CA ILE A 180 -7.73 -9.36 -30.80
C ILE A 180 -9.22 -9.57 -31.16
N TYR A 181 -10.15 -9.01 -30.38
CA TYR A 181 -11.53 -8.87 -30.83
C TYR A 181 -11.78 -7.46 -31.36
N GLY A 182 -12.22 -7.41 -32.61
CA GLY A 182 -12.59 -6.20 -33.33
C GLY A 182 -13.93 -5.62 -32.87
N ASN A 183 -14.10 -4.35 -33.23
CA ASN A 183 -15.32 -3.55 -33.07
C ASN A 183 -16.59 -4.31 -33.51
N GLY A 184 -17.59 -4.37 -32.62
CA GLY A 184 -19.00 -4.56 -33.02
C GLY A 184 -19.73 -5.83 -32.57
N GLY A 185 -19.39 -6.43 -31.42
CA GLY A 185 -20.12 -7.59 -30.88
C GLY A 185 -21.24 -7.22 -29.89
N ASP A 186 -22.43 -7.77 -30.11
CA ASP A 186 -23.62 -7.67 -29.24
C ASP A 186 -23.36 -8.22 -27.83
N LEU A 187 -23.52 -7.35 -26.83
CA LEU A 187 -23.25 -7.60 -25.41
C LEU A 187 -24.09 -8.74 -24.83
N ASN A 188 -25.28 -9.01 -25.39
CA ASN A 188 -26.16 -10.08 -24.91
C ASN A 188 -25.64 -11.48 -25.25
N ALA A 189 -24.85 -11.62 -26.32
CA ALA A 189 -24.23 -12.89 -26.68
C ALA A 189 -23.05 -13.25 -25.75
N PHE A 190 -22.34 -12.24 -25.24
CA PHE A 190 -21.19 -12.43 -24.35
C PHE A 190 -21.62 -12.84 -22.93
N VAL A 191 -22.65 -12.20 -22.38
CA VAL A 191 -23.18 -12.51 -21.05
C VAL A 191 -23.77 -13.92 -21.00
N CYS A 192 -24.45 -14.36 -22.07
CA CYS A 192 -24.95 -15.73 -22.18
C CYS A 192 -23.83 -16.78 -22.30
N GLY A 193 -22.69 -16.44 -22.92
CA GLY A 193 -21.53 -17.33 -23.01
C GLY A 193 -20.83 -17.56 -21.67
N ILE A 194 -20.69 -16.50 -20.86
CA ILE A 194 -20.09 -16.61 -19.52
C ILE A 194 -21.03 -17.36 -18.57
N LEU A 195 -22.32 -17.06 -18.55
CA LEU A 195 -23.26 -17.72 -17.64
C LEU A 195 -23.50 -19.21 -17.97
N ALA A 196 -23.40 -19.60 -19.24
CA ALA A 196 -23.44 -21.00 -19.66
C ALA A 196 -22.23 -21.81 -19.15
N SER A 197 -21.07 -21.18 -18.95
CA SER A 197 -19.86 -21.83 -18.44
C SER A 197 -19.89 -22.10 -16.92
N ILE A 198 -20.77 -21.42 -16.19
CA ILE A 198 -21.02 -21.57 -14.74
C ILE A 198 -22.37 -22.23 -14.42
N GLY A 199 -22.98 -22.91 -15.39
CA GLY A 199 -24.16 -23.76 -15.18
C GLY A 199 -25.46 -23.00 -14.90
N SER A 200 -25.51 -21.69 -15.15
CA SER A 200 -26.69 -20.85 -14.94
C SER A 200 -27.28 -20.49 -16.31
N GLY A 201 -28.24 -21.28 -16.79
CA GLY A 201 -28.88 -21.06 -18.09
C GLY A 201 -29.73 -19.79 -18.11
N CYS A 202 -29.52 -18.94 -19.12
CA CYS A 202 -30.42 -17.83 -19.43
C CYS A 202 -31.72 -18.39 -20.03
N GLY A 203 -32.84 -18.24 -19.33
CA GLY A 203 -34.15 -18.68 -19.81
C GLY A 203 -34.54 -17.95 -21.10
N SER A 204 -34.67 -18.69 -22.20
CA SER A 204 -35.28 -18.19 -23.44
C SER A 204 -36.80 -18.04 -23.23
N PRO A 205 -37.44 -16.96 -23.73
CA PRO A 205 -38.89 -16.94 -23.84
C PRO A 205 -39.35 -18.02 -24.84
N GLN A 206 -40.24 -18.90 -24.41
CA GLN A 206 -40.89 -19.89 -25.26
C GLN A 206 -41.77 -19.16 -26.29
N LYS A 207 -41.43 -19.27 -27.57
CA LYS A 207 -42.34 -18.92 -28.67
C LYS A 207 -43.46 -19.96 -28.72
N THR A 208 -44.68 -19.48 -28.54
CA THR A 208 -45.92 -20.21 -28.79
C THR A 208 -45.99 -20.61 -30.26
N ALA A 209 -45.95 -21.91 -30.54
CA ALA A 209 -46.27 -22.47 -31.85
C ALA A 209 -47.45 -23.43 -31.71
N THR A 210 -48.57 -23.02 -32.29
CA THR A 210 -49.78 -23.81 -32.52
C THR A 210 -49.48 -25.00 -33.43
N PRO A 211 -50.08 -26.17 -33.17
CA PRO A 211 -50.43 -27.08 -34.24
C PRO A 211 -51.95 -27.31 -34.31
N ALA A 212 -52.46 -27.21 -35.54
CA ALA A 212 -53.81 -27.57 -35.92
C ALA A 212 -53.93 -29.10 -36.14
N TYR A 213 -55.04 -29.63 -35.65
CA TYR A 213 -55.87 -30.74 -36.14
C TYR A 213 -55.25 -32.07 -36.64
N GLY A 214 -55.57 -33.13 -35.89
CA GLY A 214 -55.67 -34.52 -36.34
C GLY A 214 -56.42 -35.37 -35.30
N GLN A 215 -57.66 -35.75 -35.59
CA GLN A 215 -58.53 -36.73 -34.90
C GLN A 215 -58.48 -38.09 -35.66
N PRO A 216 -59.11 -39.22 -35.23
CA PRO A 216 -59.71 -39.62 -33.95
C PRO A 216 -59.34 -41.07 -33.48
N ASN A 217 -60.06 -41.55 -32.45
CA ASN A 217 -60.18 -42.89 -31.82
C ASN A 217 -59.25 -43.13 -30.62
N SER A 218 -59.69 -43.58 -29.43
CA SER A 218 -60.97 -44.08 -28.92
C SER A 218 -60.95 -44.12 -27.37
N ARG A 219 -62.14 -43.94 -26.75
CA ARG A 219 -62.61 -44.18 -25.35
C ARG A 219 -62.04 -45.45 -24.62
N PRO A 220 -62.27 -45.69 -23.29
CA PRO A 220 -63.06 -44.92 -22.30
C PRO A 220 -62.53 -44.79 -20.84
N ALA A 221 -63.19 -43.87 -20.11
CA ALA A 221 -63.59 -43.86 -18.69
C ALA A 221 -62.53 -43.87 -17.55
N ALA A 222 -62.53 -42.81 -16.71
CA ALA A 222 -63.10 -42.81 -15.35
C ALA A 222 -62.56 -41.68 -14.44
N THR A 223 -63.50 -40.96 -13.81
CA THR A 223 -63.54 -40.47 -12.41
C THR A 223 -62.62 -39.33 -11.91
N LEU A 224 -63.26 -38.16 -11.75
CA LEU A 224 -63.25 -37.16 -10.65
C LEU A 224 -62.23 -37.31 -9.49
N THR A 225 -61.48 -36.25 -9.15
CA THR A 225 -61.48 -35.53 -7.84
C THR A 225 -60.64 -34.23 -7.93
N PRO A 226 -60.99 -33.11 -7.26
CA PRO A 226 -60.22 -31.87 -7.29
C PRO A 226 -59.26 -31.73 -6.10
N ALA A 227 -58.11 -31.08 -6.31
CA ALA A 227 -57.12 -30.77 -5.26
C ALA A 227 -56.70 -29.28 -5.33
N PRO A 228 -56.26 -28.68 -4.20
CA PRO A 228 -56.48 -27.28 -3.87
C PRO A 228 -55.38 -26.32 -4.36
N GLN A 229 -55.76 -25.06 -4.56
CA GLN A 229 -54.84 -23.95 -4.82
C GLN A 229 -54.07 -23.58 -3.54
N GLU A 230 -52.74 -23.66 -3.59
CA GLU A 230 -51.84 -22.98 -2.65
C GLU A 230 -51.55 -21.54 -3.13
N PRO A 231 -51.61 -20.53 -2.25
CA PRO A 231 -51.22 -19.16 -2.58
C PRO A 231 -49.70 -18.97 -2.49
N SER A 232 -49.08 -18.73 -3.64
CA SER A 232 -47.71 -18.23 -3.73
C SER A 232 -47.64 -16.73 -3.40
N SER A 233 -46.93 -16.35 -2.34
CA SER A 233 -46.35 -15.01 -2.24
C SER A 233 -45.07 -15.04 -1.40
N GLN A 234 -43.92 -15.13 -2.06
CA GLN A 234 -42.65 -14.67 -1.49
C GLN A 234 -42.13 -13.53 -2.37
N PRO A 235 -41.82 -12.35 -1.80
CA PRO A 235 -41.23 -11.26 -2.56
C PRO A 235 -39.75 -11.55 -2.82
N ASN A 236 -39.44 -11.77 -4.09
CA ASN A 236 -38.08 -11.89 -4.60
C ASN A 236 -37.38 -10.53 -4.51
N ARG A 237 -36.66 -10.27 -3.40
CA ARG A 237 -35.72 -9.15 -3.29
C ARG A 237 -34.37 -9.61 -3.84
N GLN A 238 -34.24 -9.62 -5.17
CA GLN A 238 -32.95 -9.72 -5.82
C GLN A 238 -32.39 -8.29 -5.91
N ALA A 239 -31.48 -7.97 -5.00
CA ALA A 239 -30.78 -6.69 -4.95
C ALA A 239 -29.90 -6.56 -6.20
N ASN A 240 -30.36 -5.74 -7.15
CA ASN A 240 -29.67 -5.40 -8.38
C ASN A 240 -28.60 -4.34 -8.06
N VAL A 241 -27.50 -4.76 -7.43
CA VAL A 241 -26.33 -3.92 -7.16
C VAL A 241 -25.20 -4.43 -8.06
N GLY A 242 -24.92 -3.74 -9.18
CA GLY A 242 -23.69 -4.02 -9.94
C GLY A 242 -23.62 -3.64 -11.42
N ASN A 243 -24.73 -3.39 -12.11
CA ASN A 243 -24.69 -3.37 -13.60
C ASN A 243 -24.00 -2.14 -14.24
N ASN A 244 -23.72 -1.06 -13.51
CA ASN A 244 -23.16 0.16 -14.13
C ASN A 244 -21.62 0.26 -14.05
N LEU A 245 -20.94 -0.57 -13.26
CA LEU A 245 -19.47 -0.63 -13.22
C LEU A 245 -18.89 -1.54 -14.31
N GLN A 246 -19.65 -2.55 -14.75
CA GLN A 246 -19.20 -3.49 -15.78
C GLN A 246 -19.05 -2.86 -17.17
N ALA A 247 -19.64 -1.67 -17.39
CA ALA A 247 -19.57 -0.99 -18.68
C ALA A 247 -18.37 -0.03 -18.82
N SER A 248 -17.69 0.34 -17.73
CA SER A 248 -16.61 1.36 -17.76
C SER A 248 -15.26 0.89 -17.26
N ILE A 249 -15.20 -0.23 -16.51
CA ILE A 249 -13.94 -0.85 -16.11
C ILE A 249 -13.50 -1.78 -17.23
N ALA A 250 -12.37 -1.48 -17.88
CA ALA A 250 -11.74 -2.46 -18.76
C ALA A 250 -11.40 -3.68 -17.89
N ASN A 251 -11.92 -4.87 -18.20
CA ASN A 251 -11.75 -6.09 -17.39
C ASN A 251 -10.29 -6.61 -17.38
N VAL A 252 -9.34 -5.79 -16.94
CA VAL A 252 -7.96 -6.18 -16.67
C VAL A 252 -7.97 -6.85 -15.32
N THR A 253 -8.20 -8.17 -15.33
CA THR A 253 -7.99 -8.99 -14.14
C THR A 253 -6.51 -9.33 -14.03
N VAL A 254 -5.98 -9.23 -12.82
CA VAL A 254 -4.61 -9.63 -12.49
C VAL A 254 -4.67 -10.71 -11.43
N LYS A 255 -3.78 -11.71 -11.52
CA LYS A 255 -3.65 -12.75 -10.49
C LYS A 255 -2.72 -12.31 -9.38
N ARG A 256 -3.08 -12.60 -8.14
CA ARG A 256 -2.23 -12.35 -6.98
C ARG A 256 -1.12 -13.39 -6.89
N THR A 257 0.03 -12.99 -6.38
CA THR A 257 1.06 -13.96 -5.96
C THR A 257 0.69 -14.62 -4.62
N ALA A 258 -0.12 -13.94 -3.80
CA ALA A 258 -0.52 -14.42 -2.47
C ALA A 258 -1.74 -15.35 -2.46
N SER A 259 -2.53 -15.38 -3.54
CA SER A 259 -3.70 -16.26 -3.70
C SER A 259 -4.02 -16.48 -5.18
N ASP A 260 -4.80 -17.51 -5.49
CA ASP A 260 -5.26 -17.78 -6.86
C ASP A 260 -6.43 -16.87 -7.31
N ASP A 261 -6.79 -15.87 -6.50
CA ASP A 261 -7.89 -14.97 -6.79
C ASP A 261 -7.53 -13.99 -7.91
N GLU A 262 -8.48 -13.76 -8.81
CA GLU A 262 -8.43 -12.68 -9.79
C GLU A 262 -8.95 -11.38 -9.16
N VAL A 263 -8.23 -10.29 -9.41
CA VAL A 263 -8.57 -8.98 -8.84
C VAL A 263 -8.64 -7.89 -9.90
N ILE A 264 -9.46 -6.88 -9.63
CA ILE A 264 -9.49 -5.61 -10.36
C ILE A 264 -8.78 -4.58 -9.50
N LEU A 265 -7.77 -3.91 -10.06
CA LEU A 265 -7.01 -2.88 -9.36
C LEU A 265 -7.58 -1.51 -9.69
N VAL A 266 -7.90 -0.73 -8.65
CA VAL A 266 -8.46 0.60 -8.80
C VAL A 266 -7.74 1.59 -7.92
N LYS A 267 -7.63 2.85 -8.37
CA LYS A 267 -7.16 3.98 -7.57
C LYS A 267 -8.24 5.04 -7.48
N VAL A 268 -8.32 5.66 -6.31
CA VAL A 268 -9.26 6.74 -6.02
C VAL A 268 -8.49 7.93 -5.44
N PRO A 269 -8.68 9.14 -5.96
CA PRO A 269 -8.03 10.33 -5.41
C PRO A 269 -8.55 10.60 -3.99
N VAL A 270 -7.64 10.71 -3.02
CA VAL A 270 -7.97 11.11 -1.65
C VAL A 270 -8.05 12.63 -1.62
N SER A 271 -9.22 13.15 -1.28
CA SER A 271 -9.40 14.58 -1.01
C SER A 271 -8.49 14.95 0.14
N VAL A 272 -7.48 15.78 -0.13
CA VAL A 272 -6.64 16.35 0.93
C VAL A 272 -7.56 17.27 1.74
N GLU A 273 -7.96 16.81 2.92
CA GLU A 273 -8.64 17.63 3.90
C GLU A 273 -7.68 18.78 4.25
N ASN A 274 -7.85 19.94 3.58
CA ASN A 274 -7.10 21.15 3.90
C ASN A 274 -7.34 21.42 5.39
N GLN A 275 -6.30 21.22 6.20
CA GLN A 275 -6.34 21.22 7.67
C GLN A 275 -6.73 22.58 8.32
N GLY A 276 -7.40 23.48 7.59
CA GLY A 276 -7.65 24.87 8.00
C GLY A 276 -9.09 25.37 7.89
N SER A 277 -10.07 24.60 7.40
CA SER A 277 -11.45 25.11 7.29
C SER A 277 -12.51 24.07 7.63
N SER A 278 -12.58 23.74 8.93
CA SER A 278 -13.63 22.92 9.54
C SER A 278 -14.94 23.71 9.71
N THR A 279 -15.69 23.94 8.63
CA THR A 279 -17.13 24.30 8.77
C THR A 279 -17.93 24.01 7.49
N VAL A 280 -18.21 22.75 7.18
CA VAL A 280 -19.49 22.40 6.52
C VAL A 280 -19.98 21.09 7.12
N VAL A 281 -20.88 21.22 8.09
CA VAL A 281 -21.66 20.11 8.65
C VAL A 281 -22.73 19.77 7.61
N GLY A 282 -22.43 18.81 6.75
CA GLY A 282 -23.36 18.21 5.79
C GLY A 282 -23.18 16.70 5.81
N ALA A 283 -24.12 15.99 6.45
CA ALA A 283 -24.05 14.58 6.82
C ALA A 283 -24.06 13.62 5.62
N THR A 284 -22.92 13.50 4.94
CA THR A 284 -22.56 12.26 4.27
C THR A 284 -21.52 11.58 5.14
N ASN A 285 -21.64 10.27 5.36
CA ASN A 285 -20.66 9.47 6.09
C ASN A 285 -19.38 9.38 5.25
N ASP A 286 -18.68 10.51 5.13
CA ASP A 286 -17.56 10.69 4.24
C ASP A 286 -16.48 9.69 4.66
N ILE A 287 -16.34 8.63 3.86
CA ILE A 287 -15.42 7.54 4.16
C ILE A 287 -14.03 8.15 4.07
N LYS A 288 -13.40 8.40 5.21
CA LYS A 288 -12.05 8.94 5.29
C LYS A 288 -11.06 7.91 4.72
N LEU A 289 -10.85 7.98 3.40
CA LEU A 289 -9.89 7.10 2.72
C LEU A 289 -8.48 7.46 3.17
N LYS A 290 -7.68 6.43 3.45
CA LYS A 290 -6.24 6.58 3.66
C LYS A 290 -5.52 6.51 2.32
N GLN A 291 -4.54 7.38 2.12
CA GLN A 291 -3.64 7.33 0.97
C GLN A 291 -2.79 6.05 1.03
N THR A 292 -2.54 5.46 -0.13
CA THR A 292 -1.52 4.41 -0.27
C THR A 292 -0.14 5.06 -0.21
N LEU A 293 0.62 4.72 0.83
CA LEU A 293 1.91 5.34 1.09
C LEU A 293 2.92 4.96 0.00
N GLY A 294 3.72 5.94 -0.40
CA GLY A 294 4.74 5.78 -1.43
C GLY A 294 4.28 6.12 -2.84
N LEU A 295 2.99 6.37 -3.10
CA LEU A 295 2.53 6.95 -4.36
C LEU A 295 2.90 8.44 -4.47
N SER A 296 3.20 8.91 -5.69
CA SER A 296 3.38 10.35 -5.97
C SER A 296 2.08 11.11 -5.89
N THR A 297 0.97 10.40 -6.11
CA THR A 297 -0.37 10.95 -6.05
C THR A 297 -0.93 10.75 -4.65
N ASN A 298 -1.83 11.65 -4.24
CA ASN A 298 -2.62 11.48 -3.03
C ASN A 298 -3.76 10.48 -3.27
N ASP A 299 -3.46 9.34 -3.90
CA ASP A 299 -4.46 8.33 -4.24
C ASP A 299 -4.43 7.18 -3.22
N ALA A 300 -5.56 6.50 -3.11
CA ALA A 300 -5.71 5.24 -2.40
C ALA A 300 -5.91 4.12 -3.43
N ILE A 301 -5.10 3.06 -3.35
CA ILE A 301 -5.24 1.87 -4.19
C ILE A 301 -6.05 0.82 -3.44
N PHE A 302 -7.03 0.28 -4.16
CA PHE A 302 -7.82 -0.86 -3.73
C PHE A 302 -7.71 -1.99 -4.74
N GLU A 303 -7.78 -3.22 -4.25
CA GLU A 303 -8.15 -4.36 -5.07
C GLU A 303 -9.62 -4.69 -4.83
N ILE A 304 -10.36 -4.97 -5.90
CA ILE A 304 -11.71 -5.53 -5.83
C ILE A 304 -11.58 -7.04 -5.99
N ILE A 305 -11.91 -7.77 -4.94
CA ILE A 305 -11.76 -9.23 -4.84
C ILE A 305 -13.04 -9.80 -4.24
N ARG A 306 -13.67 -10.76 -4.95
CA ARG A 306 -14.94 -11.38 -4.55
C ARG A 306 -16.04 -10.36 -4.19
N GLY A 307 -16.09 -9.25 -4.92
CA GLY A 307 -17.06 -8.17 -4.68
C GLY A 307 -16.79 -7.30 -3.45
N GLN A 308 -15.66 -7.49 -2.77
CA GLN A 308 -15.22 -6.63 -1.66
C GLN A 308 -14.06 -5.75 -2.10
N LYS A 309 -13.94 -4.55 -1.51
CA LYS A 309 -12.77 -3.68 -1.67
C LYS A 309 -11.77 -3.94 -0.55
N HIS A 310 -10.53 -4.23 -0.91
CA HIS A 310 -9.41 -4.37 0.02
C HIS A 310 -8.41 -3.24 -0.22
N PHE A 311 -8.00 -2.57 0.86
CA PHE A 311 -7.10 -1.42 0.78
C PHE A 311 -5.64 -1.86 0.79
N ILE A 312 -4.85 -1.40 -0.19
CA ILE A 312 -3.42 -1.69 -0.27
C ILE A 312 -2.63 -0.53 0.38
N PRO A 313 -2.01 -0.72 1.57
CA PRO A 313 -1.56 0.42 2.36
C PRO A 313 -0.28 1.10 1.87
N THR A 314 0.57 0.37 1.16
CA THR A 314 1.85 0.89 0.65
C THR A 314 2.14 0.37 -0.75
N ILE A 315 2.91 1.14 -1.53
CA ILE A 315 3.38 0.71 -2.85
C ILE A 315 4.29 -0.52 -2.78
N ASP A 316 5.04 -0.69 -1.68
CA ASP A 316 5.89 -1.86 -1.48
C ASP A 316 5.07 -3.14 -1.31
N ILE A 317 3.88 -3.06 -0.70
CA ILE A 317 2.92 -4.17 -0.59
C ILE A 317 2.25 -4.42 -1.93
N PHE A 318 1.92 -3.36 -2.68
CA PHE A 318 1.39 -3.48 -4.03
C PHE A 318 2.30 -4.31 -4.94
N PHE A 319 3.60 -3.98 -4.95
CA PHE A 319 4.60 -4.75 -5.72
C PHE A 319 4.89 -6.13 -5.12
N ASP A 320 4.77 -6.31 -3.80
CA ASP A 320 4.86 -7.62 -3.13
C ASP A 320 3.82 -8.61 -3.65
N TYR A 321 2.66 -8.12 -4.10
CA TYR A 321 1.63 -8.94 -4.72
C TYR A 321 1.89 -9.27 -6.19
N GLY A 322 2.92 -8.67 -6.80
CA GLY A 322 3.25 -8.83 -8.22
C GLY A 322 2.44 -7.93 -9.15
N PHE A 323 1.78 -6.90 -8.62
CA PHE A 323 0.97 -5.98 -9.41
C PHE A 323 1.82 -4.94 -10.15
N ASP A 324 1.29 -4.44 -11.26
CA ASP A 324 1.84 -3.33 -12.03
C ASP A 324 0.90 -2.13 -11.96
N LEU A 325 1.45 -0.93 -11.77
CA LEU A 325 0.70 0.33 -11.76
C LEU A 325 -0.03 0.57 -13.09
N SER A 326 0.46 0.01 -14.19
CA SER A 326 -0.20 0.08 -15.49
C SER A 326 -1.58 -0.62 -15.51
N ALA A 327 -1.81 -1.58 -14.61
CA ALA A 327 -3.07 -2.28 -14.46
C ALA A 327 -4.08 -1.56 -13.53
N VAL A 328 -3.69 -0.46 -12.89
CA VAL A 328 -4.53 0.26 -11.91
C VAL A 328 -5.43 1.26 -12.62
N GLN A 329 -6.74 1.06 -12.50
CA GLN A 329 -7.75 1.89 -13.13
C GLN A 329 -8.15 3.06 -12.23
N SER A 330 -8.28 4.26 -12.80
CA SER A 330 -8.75 5.42 -12.04
C SER A 330 -10.28 5.40 -11.97
N ILE A 331 -10.84 5.41 -10.76
CA ILE A 331 -12.30 5.48 -10.54
C ILE A 331 -12.66 6.59 -9.55
N THR A 332 -13.93 6.94 -9.45
CA THR A 332 -14.40 7.91 -8.45
C THR A 332 -14.75 7.22 -7.12
N HIS A 333 -14.84 7.99 -6.03
CA HIS A 333 -15.35 7.48 -4.75
C HIS A 333 -16.73 6.84 -4.87
N LYS A 334 -17.61 7.46 -5.66
CA LYS A 334 -18.98 6.99 -5.91
C LYS A 334 -18.99 5.61 -6.58
N ASP A 335 -18.01 5.33 -7.43
CA ASP A 335 -17.87 4.03 -8.09
C ASP A 335 -17.33 2.96 -7.12
N LEU A 336 -16.54 3.36 -6.12
CA LEU A 336 -15.98 2.46 -5.09
C LEU A 336 -16.97 2.16 -3.95
N GLU A 337 -17.92 3.06 -3.69
CA GLU A 337 -18.88 2.96 -2.58
C GLU A 337 -19.68 1.64 -2.53
N PRO A 338 -20.21 1.10 -3.65
CA PRO A 338 -21.02 -0.11 -3.66
C PRO A 338 -20.29 -1.37 -3.17
N PHE A 339 -18.95 -1.39 -3.22
CA PHE A 339 -18.17 -2.54 -2.78
C PHE A 339 -18.00 -2.51 -1.25
N PRO A 340 -18.48 -3.52 -0.50
CA PRO A 340 -18.23 -3.62 0.93
C PRO A 340 -16.73 -3.72 1.23
N ARG A 341 -16.30 -3.17 2.37
CA ARG A 341 -14.91 -3.25 2.82
C ARG A 341 -14.57 -4.69 3.22
N THR A 342 -13.42 -5.16 2.77
CA THR A 342 -12.85 -6.40 3.28
C THR A 342 -12.41 -6.22 4.73
N LYS A 343 -13.00 -7.01 5.64
CA LYS A 343 -12.71 -6.94 7.07
C LYS A 343 -12.06 -8.20 7.61
N LEU A 344 -12.07 -9.30 6.86
CA LEU A 344 -11.54 -10.60 7.29
C LEU A 344 -10.37 -11.04 6.43
N VAL A 345 -9.28 -11.43 7.09
CA VAL A 345 -8.05 -11.83 6.40
C VAL A 345 -7.42 -13.06 7.04
N LYS A 346 -6.75 -13.87 6.23
CA LYS A 346 -5.78 -14.89 6.63
C LYS A 346 -4.39 -14.47 6.14
N VAL A 347 -3.35 -14.84 6.87
CA VAL A 347 -1.97 -14.54 6.45
C VAL A 347 -1.47 -15.68 5.58
N ASN A 348 -0.85 -15.37 4.44
CA ASN A 348 -0.23 -16.38 3.59
C ASN A 348 0.79 -17.21 4.41
N GLY A 349 0.61 -18.53 4.43
CA GLY A 349 1.39 -19.46 5.26
C GLY A 349 0.81 -19.77 6.66
N ASP A 350 -0.13 -18.98 7.19
CA ASP A 350 -0.83 -19.24 8.45
C ASP A 350 -2.35 -19.36 8.23
N LYS A 351 -2.76 -20.50 7.67
CA LYS A 351 -4.17 -20.77 7.31
C LYS A 351 -5.09 -21.00 8.52
N LYS A 352 -4.54 -21.18 9.72
CA LYS A 352 -5.31 -21.56 10.92
C LYS A 352 -5.92 -20.36 11.64
N LYS A 353 -5.40 -19.16 11.39
CA LYS A 353 -5.82 -17.95 12.11
C LYS A 353 -6.50 -16.98 11.17
N THR A 354 -7.71 -16.58 11.55
CA THR A 354 -8.44 -15.50 10.89
C THR A 354 -8.28 -14.24 11.71
N TYR A 355 -8.01 -13.14 11.02
CA TYR A 355 -7.86 -11.82 11.61
C TYR A 355 -8.94 -10.88 11.09
N TYR A 356 -9.30 -9.91 11.93
CA TYR A 356 -10.22 -8.84 11.63
C TYR A 356 -9.44 -7.52 11.45
N ILE A 357 -9.70 -6.79 10.37
CA ILE A 357 -9.18 -5.44 10.14
C ILE A 357 -10.25 -4.42 10.54
N THR A 358 -9.93 -3.61 11.56
CA THR A 358 -10.83 -2.59 12.11
C THR A 358 -10.94 -1.37 11.21
N GLU A 359 -11.94 -0.53 11.47
CA GLU A 359 -12.15 0.78 10.85
C GLU A 359 -10.91 1.69 11.00
N GLY A 360 -10.19 1.55 12.11
CA GLY A 360 -8.94 2.24 12.38
C GLY A 360 -7.73 1.71 11.59
N TYR A 361 -7.92 0.68 10.76
CA TYR A 361 -6.88 -0.08 10.07
C TYR A 361 -5.89 -0.73 11.05
N MET A 362 -6.44 -1.36 12.08
CA MET A 362 -5.68 -2.20 13.01
C MET A 362 -6.10 -3.64 12.84
N ILE A 363 -5.22 -4.57 13.20
CA ILE A 363 -5.48 -6.00 13.06
C ILE A 363 -5.73 -6.66 14.41
N ARG A 364 -6.74 -7.53 14.46
CA ARG A 364 -7.15 -8.27 15.67
C ARG A 364 -7.34 -9.75 15.34
N LEU A 365 -6.88 -10.64 16.21
CA LEU A 365 -7.14 -12.08 16.05
C LEU A 365 -8.61 -12.40 16.39
N ILE A 366 -9.25 -13.23 15.56
CA ILE A 366 -10.53 -13.86 15.91
C ILE A 366 -10.21 -15.14 16.70
N PRO A 367 -10.58 -15.24 18.00
CA PRO A 367 -10.07 -16.29 18.87
C PRO A 367 -10.47 -17.71 18.46
N ASN A 368 -11.70 -17.89 17.98
CA ASN A 368 -12.24 -19.20 17.63
C ASN A 368 -13.43 -19.07 16.65
N LYS A 369 -13.89 -20.23 16.14
CA LYS A 369 -14.98 -20.33 15.17
C LYS A 369 -16.33 -19.80 15.69
N ASN A 370 -16.64 -20.01 16.97
CA ASN A 370 -17.88 -19.50 17.57
C ASN A 370 -17.92 -17.96 17.54
N VAL A 371 -16.79 -17.31 17.81
CA VAL A 371 -16.67 -15.86 17.65
C VAL A 371 -16.84 -15.45 16.18
N PHE A 372 -16.20 -16.14 15.25
CA PHE A 372 -16.36 -15.88 13.82
C PHE A 372 -17.84 -15.93 13.38
N GLU A 373 -18.53 -17.03 13.71
CA GLU A 373 -19.95 -17.24 13.37
C GLU A 373 -20.87 -16.21 14.03
N SER A 374 -20.53 -15.74 15.24
CA SER A 374 -21.32 -14.73 15.95
C SER A 374 -21.38 -13.36 15.27
N TYR A 375 -20.51 -13.09 14.30
CA TYR A 375 -20.56 -11.87 13.47
C TYR A 375 -21.40 -12.04 12.20
N GLY A 376 -21.94 -13.25 11.95
CA GLY A 376 -22.60 -13.57 10.68
C GLY A 376 -21.64 -13.59 9.50
N ASP A 377 -20.33 -13.71 9.77
CA ASP A 377 -19.28 -13.74 8.77
C ASP A 377 -19.21 -15.11 8.08
N ARG A 378 -18.70 -15.11 6.84
CA ARG A 378 -18.63 -16.31 6.01
C ARG A 378 -17.20 -16.55 5.54
N GLU A 379 -16.81 -17.82 5.41
CA GLU A 379 -15.41 -18.17 5.06
C GLU A 379 -15.03 -17.68 3.65
N GLU A 380 -16.00 -17.58 2.74
CA GLU A 380 -15.79 -17.03 1.40
C GLU A 380 -15.42 -15.54 1.40
N ASP A 381 -15.77 -14.80 2.46
CA ASP A 381 -15.47 -13.38 2.61
C ASP A 381 -14.03 -13.15 3.09
N ILE A 382 -13.31 -14.20 3.50
CA ILE A 382 -11.93 -14.13 3.96
C ILE A 382 -10.97 -14.08 2.76
N ILE A 383 -10.16 -13.04 2.70
CA ILE A 383 -9.06 -12.93 1.73
C ILE A 383 -7.73 -13.38 2.35
N THR A 384 -6.77 -13.75 1.50
CA THR A 384 -5.40 -14.01 1.95
C THR A 384 -4.54 -12.77 1.71
N ILE A 385 -3.76 -12.35 2.70
CA ILE A 385 -2.82 -11.23 2.61
C ILE A 385 -1.38 -11.70 2.82
N SER A 386 -0.39 -10.96 2.32
CA SER A 386 1.02 -11.28 2.54
C SER A 386 1.42 -11.01 3.99
N LYS A 387 2.51 -11.67 4.43
CA LYS A 387 3.09 -11.40 5.75
C LYS A 387 3.59 -9.95 5.86
N LYS A 388 4.03 -9.35 4.75
CA LYS A 388 4.46 -7.94 4.70
C LYS A 388 3.28 -7.01 5.01
N GLU A 389 2.12 -7.23 4.37
CA GLU A 389 0.92 -6.47 4.68
C GLU A 389 0.42 -6.70 6.11
N PHE A 390 0.40 -7.94 6.58
CA PHE A 390 0.01 -8.25 7.96
C PHE A 390 0.82 -7.45 9.00
N ASN A 391 2.13 -7.33 8.79
CA ASN A 391 3.04 -6.58 9.68
C ASN A 391 2.88 -5.06 9.58
N PHE A 392 2.24 -4.55 8.51
CA PHE A 392 1.98 -3.12 8.37
C PHE A 392 0.90 -2.65 9.36
N TYR A 393 -0.11 -3.48 9.62
CA TYR A 393 -1.21 -3.09 10.49
C TYR A 393 -0.80 -3.12 11.97
N PRO A 394 -0.99 -2.03 12.73
CA PRO A 394 -0.85 -2.04 14.17
C PRO A 394 -1.82 -3.05 14.80
N ARG A 395 -1.42 -3.67 15.91
CA ARG A 395 -2.32 -4.56 16.65
C ARG A 395 -3.40 -3.75 17.36
N ASN A 396 -4.66 -4.17 17.20
CA ASN A 396 -5.76 -3.64 17.99
C ASN A 396 -5.75 -4.27 19.39
N GLN A 397 -5.37 -3.50 20.40
CA GLN A 397 -5.33 -3.94 21.79
C GLN A 397 -6.54 -3.48 22.61
N TYR A 398 -7.27 -2.46 22.16
CA TYR A 398 -8.36 -1.86 22.93
C TYR A 398 -9.70 -2.06 22.25
N VAL A 399 -10.68 -2.47 23.05
CA VAL A 399 -12.02 -2.82 22.58
C VAL A 399 -13.09 -2.30 23.52
N PHE A 400 -14.31 -2.14 23.01
CA PHE A 400 -15.50 -1.89 23.80
C PHE A 400 -16.65 -2.80 23.35
N LEU A 401 -17.64 -3.01 24.22
CA LEU A 401 -18.81 -3.80 23.89
C LEU A 401 -19.79 -2.96 23.06
N GLU A 402 -20.13 -3.44 21.86
CA GLU A 402 -21.03 -2.71 20.94
C GLU A 402 -22.46 -2.60 21.48
N ASN A 403 -22.93 -3.65 22.16
CA ASN A 403 -24.30 -3.73 22.68
C ASN A 403 -24.37 -4.47 24.03
N PRO A 404 -24.90 -3.87 25.11
CA PRO A 404 -25.34 -2.48 25.21
C PRO A 404 -24.18 -1.52 24.94
N LEU A 405 -24.49 -0.30 24.47
CA LEU A 405 -23.54 0.80 24.31
C LEU A 405 -22.96 1.17 25.68
N ASN A 406 -21.97 0.39 26.12
CA ASN A 406 -21.25 0.58 27.35
C ASN A 406 -19.88 1.14 26.98
N ALA A 407 -19.56 2.33 27.51
CA ALA A 407 -18.28 2.99 27.30
C ALA A 407 -17.11 2.30 28.04
N ALA A 408 -17.34 1.13 28.65
CA ALA A 408 -16.28 0.33 29.25
C ALA A 408 -15.30 -0.16 28.18
N ILE A 409 -14.05 0.29 28.32
CA ILE A 409 -12.95 -0.09 27.44
C ILE A 409 -12.13 -1.18 28.11
N TYR A 410 -11.80 -2.20 27.34
CA TYR A 410 -10.96 -3.32 27.76
C TYR A 410 -9.69 -3.37 26.92
N GLN A 411 -8.56 -3.68 27.55
CA GLN A 411 -7.34 -4.08 26.88
C GLN A 411 -7.34 -5.60 26.72
N ILE A 412 -7.16 -6.11 25.50
CA ILE A 412 -6.93 -7.52 25.20
C ILE A 412 -5.43 -7.78 25.18
N VAL A 413 -4.99 -8.81 25.91
CA VAL A 413 -3.59 -9.23 26.01
C VAL A 413 -3.41 -10.57 25.30
N ASP A 414 -2.24 -10.77 24.69
CA ASP A 414 -1.91 -11.96 23.87
C ASP A 414 -2.11 -13.32 24.60
N ASN A 415 -2.19 -13.33 25.93
CA ASN A 415 -2.45 -14.52 26.75
C ASN A 415 -3.95 -14.87 26.88
N GLY A 416 -4.85 -14.22 26.14
CA GLY A 416 -6.28 -14.48 26.21
C GLY A 416 -6.98 -13.84 27.41
N THR A 417 -6.39 -12.81 28.02
CA THR A 417 -7.01 -12.06 29.11
C THR A 417 -7.48 -10.67 28.66
N LYS A 418 -8.51 -10.15 29.33
CA LYS A 418 -9.00 -8.77 29.21
C LYS A 418 -8.80 -8.01 30.51
N ARG A 419 -8.36 -6.75 30.40
CA ARG A 419 -8.19 -5.83 31.54
C ARG A 419 -9.10 -4.63 31.36
N TYR A 420 -9.88 -4.29 32.38
CA TYR A 420 -10.64 -3.04 32.35
C TYR A 420 -9.70 -1.83 32.37
N VAL A 421 -9.92 -0.88 31.46
CA VAL A 421 -9.13 0.36 31.36
C VAL A 421 -9.92 1.48 32.02
N VAL A 422 -9.45 1.99 33.16
CA VAL A 422 -10.16 3.07 33.84
C VAL A 422 -10.05 4.39 33.05
N PRO A 423 -11.06 5.28 33.09
CA PRO A 423 -11.06 6.52 32.29
C PRO A 423 -9.83 7.41 32.48
N GLN A 424 -9.25 7.47 33.68
CA GLN A 424 -8.04 8.23 33.97
C GLN A 424 -6.84 7.72 33.15
N VAL A 425 -6.75 6.41 32.95
CA VAL A 425 -5.68 5.77 32.17
C VAL A 425 -5.81 6.13 30.69
N MET A 426 -7.02 6.10 30.13
CA MET A 426 -7.26 6.51 28.74
C MET A 426 -6.77 7.93 28.47
N LYS A 427 -7.09 8.86 29.40
CA LYS A 427 -6.66 10.26 29.29
C LYS A 427 -5.13 10.40 29.35
N ARG A 428 -4.47 9.65 30.24
CA ARG A 428 -3.00 9.64 30.35
C ARG A 428 -2.33 9.03 29.12
N LEU A 429 -2.88 7.96 28.57
CA LEU A 429 -2.38 7.29 27.36
C LEU A 429 -2.68 8.07 26.07
N ARG A 430 -3.50 9.13 26.14
CA ARG A 430 -3.96 9.90 24.97
C ARG A 430 -4.53 8.99 23.88
N MET A 431 -5.29 7.98 24.32
CA MET A 431 -5.88 6.99 23.44
C MET A 431 -6.86 7.67 22.47
N LYS A 432 -6.69 7.40 21.18
CA LYS A 432 -7.59 7.94 20.15
C LYS A 432 -8.72 6.96 19.87
N GLN A 433 -9.86 7.47 19.43
CA GLN A 433 -11.06 6.68 19.17
C GLN A 433 -10.79 5.57 18.13
N GLU A 434 -9.95 5.84 17.14
CA GLU A 434 -9.61 4.88 16.08
C GLU A 434 -8.77 3.69 16.59
N GLN A 435 -8.25 3.79 17.82
CA GLN A 435 -7.50 2.71 18.48
C GLN A 435 -8.39 1.75 19.25
N ILE A 436 -9.69 2.08 19.39
CA ILE A 436 -10.67 1.32 20.16
C ILE A 436 -11.70 0.75 19.20
N ALA A 437 -11.80 -0.57 19.13
CA ALA A 437 -12.70 -1.23 18.18
C ALA A 437 -13.88 -1.91 18.89
N PRO A 438 -15.10 -1.87 18.33
CA PRO A 438 -16.22 -2.61 18.87
C PRO A 438 -15.96 -4.13 18.83
N ILE A 439 -16.55 -4.84 19.79
CA ILE A 439 -16.75 -6.29 19.77
C ILE A 439 -18.14 -6.65 20.30
N ASN A 440 -18.64 -7.82 19.91
CA ASN A 440 -19.84 -8.39 20.51
C ASN A 440 -19.54 -9.10 21.84
N GLN A 441 -20.59 -9.45 22.56
CA GLN A 441 -20.50 -10.10 23.87
C GLN A 441 -19.79 -11.47 23.79
N ILE A 442 -20.10 -12.26 22.74
CA ILE A 442 -19.53 -13.59 22.53
C ILE A 442 -18.01 -13.52 22.43
N GLN A 443 -17.47 -12.55 21.70
CA GLN A 443 -16.02 -12.33 21.62
C GLN A 443 -15.44 -11.87 22.95
N LEU A 444 -16.09 -10.93 23.65
CA LEU A 444 -15.60 -10.40 24.91
C LEU A 444 -15.49 -11.51 25.97
N ASP A 445 -16.44 -12.45 25.98
CA ASP A 445 -16.51 -13.55 26.97
C ASP A 445 -15.49 -14.66 26.75
N VAL A 446 -14.87 -14.75 25.57
CA VAL A 446 -13.72 -15.66 25.36
C VAL A 446 -12.53 -15.27 26.22
N TYR A 447 -12.39 -13.97 26.56
CA TYR A 447 -11.24 -13.48 27.32
C TYR A 447 -11.48 -13.53 28.83
N GLN A 448 -10.52 -14.08 29.56
CA GLN A 448 -10.54 -14.15 31.02
C GLN A 448 -10.30 -12.77 31.64
N ASN A 449 -11.04 -12.44 32.70
CA ASN A 449 -10.82 -11.19 33.44
C ASN A 449 -9.45 -11.20 34.12
N SER A 450 -8.72 -10.09 33.98
CA SER A 450 -7.47 -9.82 34.69
C SER A 450 -7.58 -8.49 35.46
N GLN A 451 -6.55 -8.16 36.25
CA GLN A 451 -6.54 -6.95 37.07
C GLN A 451 -6.75 -5.70 36.19
N PRO A 452 -7.60 -4.75 36.60
CA PRO A 452 -7.77 -3.49 35.91
C PRO A 452 -6.44 -2.74 35.77
N ILE A 453 -6.32 -1.94 34.72
CA ILE A 453 -5.19 -1.01 34.57
C ILE A 453 -5.52 0.21 35.41
N ILE A 454 -4.77 0.39 36.50
CA ILE A 454 -4.80 1.58 37.37
C ILE A 454 -3.38 2.15 37.41
N PHE A 455 -3.23 3.45 37.15
CA PHE A 455 -1.94 4.16 37.19
C PHE A 455 -1.89 5.16 38.33
#